data_AF-A0A9P4S5M5-F1
#
_entry.id   AF-A0A9P4S5M5-F1
#
_cell.length_a   1.000
_cell.length_b   1.000
_cell.length_c   1.000
_cell.angle_alpha   90.00
_cell.angle_beta   90.00
_cell.angle_gamma   90.00
#
_symmetry.space_group_name_H-M   'P 1'
#
loop_
_entity.id
_entity.type
_entity.pdbx_description
1 polymer ?
#
loop_
_entity_poly.entity_id
_entity_poly.type
_entity_poly.pdbx_seq_one_letter_code
_entity_poly.pdbx_strand_id
1 'polypeptide(L)' 'MPPSTPPRRHHLTRDQRIQVQTLRGIGLTYEAIVKHLGFSYQQDQRAGQAEQVTPKKRSGRPP' A
#
# COMPACT_ATOMS: atom_id res chain seq x y z
N MET A 1 -0.57 -17.94 29.45
CA MET A 1 -1.13 -17.08 28.38
C MET A 1 -0.47 -17.47 27.07
N PRO A 2 -1.22 -17.83 26.02
CA PRO A 2 -0.63 -18.09 24.71
C PRO A 2 -0.11 -16.77 24.10
N PRO A 3 1.01 -16.78 23.36
CA PRO A 3 1.51 -15.57 22.69
C PRO A 3 0.54 -15.14 21.59
N SER A 4 -0.01 -13.94 21.70
CA SER A 4 -0.79 -13.32 20.63
C SER A 4 0.15 -12.87 19.51
N THR A 5 0.19 -13.63 18.40
CA THR A 5 0.98 -13.24 17.24
C THR A 5 0.23 -12.12 16.52
N PRO A 6 0.82 -10.92 16.33
CA PRO A 6 0.13 -9.84 15.66
C PRO A 6 -0.24 -10.23 14.23
N PRO A 7 -1.41 -9.82 13.72
CA PRO A 7 -1.82 -10.12 12.36
C PRO A 7 -0.78 -9.60 11.37
N ARG A 8 -0.38 -10.44 10.41
CA ARG A 8 0.60 -10.09 9.39
C ARG A 8 0.07 -8.90 8.60
N ARG A 9 0.76 -7.76 8.70
CA ARG A 9 0.42 -6.56 7.92
C ARG A 9 0.69 -6.86 6.45
N HIS A 10 -0.37 -6.97 5.65
CA HIS A 10 -0.24 -6.98 4.19
C HIS A 10 0.24 -5.59 3.75
N HIS A 11 1.39 -5.53 3.10
CA HIS A 11 1.92 -4.30 2.53
C HIS A 11 1.64 -4.29 1.04
N LEU A 12 1.29 -3.12 0.49
CA LEU A 12 1.14 -2.98 -0.96
C LEU A 12 2.44 -3.31 -1.66
N THR A 13 2.34 -4.06 -2.75
CA THR A 13 3.47 -4.32 -3.64
C THR A 13 3.86 -3.05 -4.40
N ARG A 14 5.03 -3.08 -5.05
CA ARG A 14 5.47 -1.99 -5.92
C ARG A 14 4.45 -1.71 -7.02
N ASP A 15 3.95 -2.76 -7.67
CA ASP A 15 3.02 -2.62 -8.80
C ASP A 15 1.66 -2.08 -8.35
N GLN A 16 1.15 -2.53 -7.21
CA GLN A 16 -0.08 -1.96 -6.63
C GLN A 16 0.07 -0.47 -6.34
N ARG A 17 1.24 -0.02 -5.84
CA ARG A 17 1.49 1.41 -5.63
C ARG A 17 1.59 2.20 -6.92
N ILE A 18 2.20 1.63 -7.97
CA ILE A 18 2.21 2.24 -9.31
C ILE A 18 0.77 2.42 -9.79
N GLN A 19 -0.04 1.37 -9.71
CA GLN A 19 -1.45 1.42 -10.09
C GLN A 19 -2.23 2.48 -9.30
N VAL A 20 -2.05 2.55 -7.98
CA VAL A 20 -2.65 3.60 -7.14
C VAL A 20 -2.29 4.99 -7.66
N GLN A 21 -1.01 5.28 -7.87
CA GLN A 21 -0.61 6.61 -8.33
C GLN A 21 -1.17 6.93 -9.72
N THR A 22 -1.18 5.98 -10.65
CA THR A 22 -1.78 6.16 -11.97
C THR A 22 -3.27 6.46 -11.86
N LEU A 23 -4.02 5.65 -11.10
CA LEU A 23 -5.47 5.81 -10.91
C LEU A 23 -5.82 7.12 -10.21
N ARG A 24 -4.96 7.57 -9.29
CA ARG A 24 -5.07 8.88 -8.62
C ARG A 24 -4.81 10.03 -9.57
N GLY A 25 -3.81 9.91 -10.44
CA GLY A 25 -3.47 10.91 -11.46
C GLY A 25 -4.60 11.15 -12.46
N ILE A 26 -5.42 10.13 -12.74
CA ILE A 26 -6.62 10.26 -13.59
C ILE A 26 -7.89 10.64 -12.80
N GLY A 27 -7.79 10.89 -11.49
CA GLY A 27 -8.89 11.41 -10.67
C GLY A 27 -9.82 10.37 -10.05
N LEU A 28 -9.45 9.08 -9.98
CA LEU A 28 -10.29 8.10 -9.26
C LEU A 28 -10.31 8.36 -7.74
N THR A 29 -11.46 8.07 -7.14
CA THR A 29 -11.65 8.11 -5.69
C THR A 29 -11.01 6.89 -5.02
N TYR A 30 -10.69 7.03 -3.73
CA TYR A 30 -10.07 5.95 -2.96
C TYR A 30 -10.92 4.67 -2.94
N GLU A 31 -12.24 4.81 -2.82
CA GLU A 31 -13.16 3.68 -2.75
C GLU A 31 -13.17 2.86 -4.05
N ALA A 32 -13.09 3.53 -5.19
CA ALA A 32 -13.03 2.89 -6.49
C ALA A 32 -11.72 2.09 -6.65
N ILE A 33 -10.60 2.66 -6.21
CA ILE A 33 -9.27 2.02 -6.27
C ILE A 33 -9.22 0.80 -5.36
N VAL A 34 -9.70 0.93 -4.12
CA VAL A 34 -9.83 -0.16 -3.16
C VAL A 34 -10.67 -1.30 -3.72
N LYS A 35 -11.82 -0.99 -4.32
CA LYS A 35 -12.70 -1.98 -4.94
C LYS A 35 -12.02 -2.69 -6.12
N HIS A 36 -11.18 -1.98 -6.88
CA HIS A 36 -10.48 -2.53 -8.04
C HIS A 36 -9.27 -3.40 -7.64
N LEU A 37 -8.52 -3.01 -6.61
CA LEU A 37 -7.23 -3.61 -6.25
C LEU A 37 -7.28 -4.51 -5.00
N GLY A 38 -8.39 -4.53 -4.27
CA GLY A 38 -8.66 -5.49 -3.19
C GLY A 38 -7.86 -5.26 -1.90
N PHE A 39 -7.53 -4.00 -1.57
CA PHE A 39 -6.82 -3.63 -0.34
C PHE A 39 -7.59 -2.54 0.44
N SER A 40 -7.14 -2.17 1.64
CA SER A 40 -7.88 -1.25 2.49
C SER A 40 -7.75 0.23 2.08
N TYR A 41 -8.79 1.01 2.37
CA TYR A 41 -8.80 2.47 2.17
C TYR A 41 -7.59 3.16 2.79
N GLN A 42 -7.19 2.74 4.00
CA GLN A 42 -6.03 3.31 4.67
C GLN A 42 -4.71 3.02 3.93
N GLN A 43 -4.61 1.86 3.28
CA GLN A 43 -3.45 1.54 2.44
C GLN A 43 -3.43 2.40 1.19
N ASP A 44 -4.59 2.63 0.57
CA ASP A 44 -4.73 3.53 -0.57
C ASP A 44 -4.30 4.96 -0.24
N GLN A 45 -4.86 5.51 0.84
CA GLN A 45 -4.56 6.86 1.29
C GLN A 45 -3.07 7.05 1.55
N ARG A 46 -2.44 6.09 2.25
CA ARG A 46 -1.00 6.13 2.52
C ARG A 46 -0.16 6.00 1.24
N ALA A 47 -0.57 5.18 0.29
CA ALA A 47 0.15 5.02 -0.98
C ALA A 47 0.01 6.24 -1.89
N GLY A 48 -1.19 6.80 -1.96
CA GLY A 48 -1.50 7.98 -2.76
C GLY A 48 -0.98 9.29 -2.18
N GLN A 49 -0.61 9.35 -0.89
CA GLN A 49 0.08 10.49 -0.27
C GLN A 49 1.61 10.33 -0.26
N ALA A 50 2.13 9.13 -0.56
CA ALA A 50 3.56 8.91 -0.59
C ALA A 50 4.18 9.62 -1.81
N GLU A 51 5.15 10.49 -1.57
CA GLU A 51 5.94 11.14 -2.63
C GLU A 51 6.65 10.12 -3.53
N GLN A 52 7.07 8.99 -2.96
CA GLN A 52 7.72 7.90 -3.69
C GLN A 52 6.78 6.71 -3.88
N VAL A 53 6.65 6.29 -5.14
CA VAL A 53 5.89 5.10 -5.54
C VAL A 53 6.53 3.84 -4.94
N THR A 54 7.85 3.78 -4.89
CA THR A 54 8.59 2.59 -4.42
C THR A 54 8.71 2.60 -2.89
N PRO A 55 8.46 1.46 -2.21
CA PRO A 55 8.71 1.35 -0.79
C PRO A 55 10.19 1.57 -0.46
N LYS A 56 10.47 2.34 0.61
CA LYS A 56 11.82 2.50 1.14
C LYS A 56 12.40 1.13 1.53
N LYS A 57 13.67 0.88 1.16
CA LYS A 57 14.41 -0.33 1.61
C LYS A 57 14.40 -0.38 3.14
N ARG A 58 13.94 -1.49 3.73
CA ARG A 58 13.93 -1.66 5.18
C ARG A 58 15.37 -1.78 5.69
N SER A 59 15.68 -1.07 6.77
CA SER A 59 16.94 -1.23 7.49
C SER A 59 17.05 -2.65 8.05
N GLY A 60 18.21 -3.30 7.89
CA GLY A 60 18.51 -4.62 8.45
C GLY A 60 18.44 -5.80 7.48
N ARG A 61 18.12 -5.61 6.20
CA ARG A 61 18.36 -6.64 5.18
C ARG A 61 19.78 -6.47 4.64
N PRO A 62 20.73 -7.39 4.93
CA PRO A 62 22.06 -7.34 4.31
C PRO A 62 21.90 -7.37 2.77
N PRO A 63 22.82 -6.71 2.03
CA PRO A 63 22.81 -6.70 0.58
C PRO A 63 22.88 -8.12 0.00
#